data_AF-A0A928L063-F1
#
_entry.id   AF-A0A928L063-F1
#
_cell.length_a   1.000
_cell.length_b   1.000
_cell.length_c   1.000
_cell.angle_alpha   90.00
_cell.angle_beta   90.00
_cell.angle_gamma   90.00
#
_symmetry.space_group_name_H-M   'P 1'
#
loop_
_entity.id
_entity.type
_entity.pdbx_description
1 polymer ?
#
loop_
_entity_poly.entity_id
_entity_poly.type
_entity_poly.pdbx_seq_one_letter_code
_entity_poly.pdbx_strand_id
1 'polypeptide(L)'
;MQLYLYDYESGENIFSWRPIEDQWWITGFAPDKTYNGIENQVMIGSVDFSGNENMYAKFEERYSDDIDFNKFLVFDDTNKVIWICWCEVDLI
;
A
#
# COMPACT_ATOMS: atom_id res chain seq x y z
N MET A 1 -8.61 -4.57 3.66
CA MET A 1 -7.25 -4.02 3.41
C MET A 1 -6.27 -5.15 3.17
N GLN A 2 -5.34 -4.97 2.24
CA GLN A 2 -4.26 -5.91 1.96
C GLN A 2 -2.92 -5.17 1.96
N LEU A 3 -1.83 -5.85 2.31
CA LEU A 3 -0.48 -5.29 2.28
C LEU A 3 0.54 -6.36 1.94
N TYR A 4 1.50 -6.01 1.12
CA TYR A 4 2.60 -6.85 0.71
C TYR A 4 3.89 -6.05 0.83
N LEU A 5 4.93 -6.67 1.37
CA LEU A 5 6.25 -6.09 1.50
C LEU A 5 7.23 -6.95 0.70
N TYR A 6 8.02 -6.29 -0.14
CA TYR A 6 9.01 -6.94 -0.98
C TYR A 6 10.38 -6.31 -0.76
N ASP A 7 11.42 -7.13 -0.91
CA ASP A 7 12.77 -6.64 -1.09
C ASP A 7 12.93 -6.14 -2.54
N TYR A 8 13.40 -4.91 -2.70
CA TYR A 8 13.51 -4.24 -4.00
C TYR A 8 14.55 -4.90 -4.90
N GLU A 9 15.70 -5.30 -4.34
CA GLU A 9 16.82 -5.83 -5.12
C GLU A 9 16.54 -7.26 -5.63
N SER A 10 16.02 -8.11 -4.75
CA SER A 10 15.76 -9.52 -5.05
C SER A 10 14.35 -9.79 -5.56
N GLY A 11 13.40 -8.89 -5.32
CA GLY A 11 11.97 -9.12 -5.55
C GLY A 11 11.34 -10.13 -4.58
N GLU A 12 12.06 -10.56 -3.53
CA GLU A 12 11.56 -11.54 -2.57
C GLU A 12 10.36 -10.97 -1.78
N ASN A 13 9.30 -11.77 -1.63
CA ASN A 13 8.22 -11.42 -0.71
C ASN A 13 8.69 -11.56 0.74
N ILE A 14 8.84 -10.44 1.42
CA ILE A 14 9.22 -10.37 2.82
C ILE A 14 8.04 -10.72 3.71
N PHE A 15 6.88 -10.13 3.39
CA PHE A 15 5.66 -10.25 4.19
C PHE A 15 4.42 -10.09 3.30
N SER A 16 3.35 -10.80 3.67
CA SER A 16 2.05 -10.73 3.01
C SER A 16 0.95 -10.70 4.07
N TRP A 17 0.11 -9.68 4.01
CA TRP A 17 -1.10 -9.53 4.80
C TRP A 17 -2.31 -9.49 3.88
N ARG A 18 -3.09 -10.57 3.90
CA ARG A 18 -4.34 -10.68 3.16
C ARG A 18 -5.36 -11.41 4.02
N PRO A 19 -6.01 -10.70 4.94
CA PRO A 19 -6.98 -11.33 5.81
C PRO A 19 -8.25 -11.72 5.06
N ILE A 20 -8.94 -12.70 5.63
CA ILE A 20 -10.24 -13.17 5.12
C ILE A 20 -11.37 -12.29 5.65
N GLU A 21 -11.21 -11.75 6.86
CA GLU A 21 -12.18 -10.88 7.50
C GLU A 21 -11.77 -9.40 7.37
N ASP A 22 -12.77 -8.52 7.33
CA ASP A 22 -12.55 -7.07 7.25
C ASP A 22 -11.90 -6.54 8.52
N GLN A 23 -10.74 -5.91 8.35
CA GLN A 23 -10.02 -5.25 9.43
C GLN A 23 -9.25 -4.03 8.93
N TRP A 24 -9.19 -3.02 9.81
CA TRP A 24 -8.57 -1.71 9.56
C TRP A 24 -7.15 -1.60 10.13
N TRP A 25 -6.64 -2.66 10.76
CA TRP A 25 -5.28 -2.74 11.27
C TRP A 25 -4.55 -3.97 10.73
N ILE A 26 -3.22 -3.94 10.82
CA ILE A 26 -2.32 -5.03 10.43
C ILE A 26 -1.50 -5.40 11.65
N THR A 27 -1.30 -6.70 11.88
CA THR A 27 -0.29 -7.20 12.82
C THR A 27 0.85 -7.83 12.05
N GLY A 28 2.08 -7.37 12.28
CA GLY A 28 3.26 -8.06 11.81
C GLY A 28 4.48 -7.18 11.68
N PHE A 29 5.34 -7.18 12.69
CA PHE A 29 6.77 -7.09 12.47
C PHE A 29 7.31 -8.50 12.71
N ALA A 30 7.92 -9.12 11.68
CA ALA A 30 8.64 -10.38 11.83
C ALA A 30 10.02 -10.04 12.43
N PRO A 31 10.26 -10.29 13.73
CA PRO A 31 11.45 -9.80 14.43
C PRO A 31 12.70 -10.64 14.14
N ASP A 32 12.53 -11.76 13.44
CA ASP A 32 13.57 -12.73 13.12
C ASP A 32 14.29 -12.45 11.79
N LYS A 33 13.76 -11.55 10.96
CA LYS A 33 14.42 -11.12 9.72
C LYS A 33 15.22 -9.84 9.93
N THR A 34 16.51 -9.90 9.62
CA THR A 34 17.36 -8.71 9.47
C THR A 34 17.08 -8.11 8.10
N TYR A 35 16.50 -6.92 8.06
CA TYR A 35 16.20 -6.22 6.81
C TYR A 35 17.42 -5.43 6.35
N ASN A 36 17.77 -5.52 5.05
CA ASN A 36 18.83 -4.72 4.43
C ASN A 36 18.36 -3.28 4.23
N GLY A 37 18.17 -2.54 5.32
CA GLY A 37 17.66 -1.17 5.29
C GLY A 37 16.19 -1.06 4.85
N ILE A 38 15.57 0.08 5.18
CA ILE A 38 14.18 0.37 4.75
C ILE A 38 14.16 0.83 3.28
N GLU A 39 15.29 1.35 2.81
CA GLU A 39 15.52 1.87 1.46
C GLU A 39 15.37 0.81 0.37
N ASN A 40 15.63 -0.46 0.69
CA ASN A 40 15.50 -1.59 -0.23
C ASN A 40 14.15 -2.29 -0.10
N GLN A 41 13.12 -1.63 0.41
CA GLN A 41 11.79 -2.23 0.56
C GLN A 41 10.75 -1.53 -0.31
N VAL A 42 9.88 -2.34 -0.91
CA VAL A 42 8.69 -1.88 -1.62
C VAL A 42 7.46 -2.40 -0.90
N MET A 43 6.62 -1.49 -0.44
CA MET A 43 5.31 -1.79 0.10
C MET A 43 4.24 -1.60 -0.98
N ILE A 44 3.41 -2.62 -1.17
CA ILE A 44 2.19 -2.54 -1.99
C ILE A 44 0.99 -2.82 -1.08
N GLY A 45 0.17 -1.82 -0.84
CA GLY A 45 -1.06 -1.90 -0.07
C GLY A 45 -2.29 -1.62 -0.90
N SER A 46 -3.45 -2.10 -0.44
CA SER A 46 -4.74 -1.70 -0.99
C SER A 46 -5.83 -1.59 0.05
N VAL A 47 -6.71 -0.61 -0.17
CA VAL A 47 -7.93 -0.39 0.62
C VAL A 47 -9.11 -0.43 -0.34
N ASP A 48 -10.03 -1.35 -0.09
CA ASP A 48 -11.29 -1.49 -0.82
C ASP A 48 -12.35 -0.62 -0.12
N PHE A 49 -12.91 0.33 -0.85
CA PHE A 49 -13.96 1.23 -0.39
C PHE A 49 -15.33 0.88 -0.97
N SER A 50 -15.52 -0.31 -1.53
CA SER A 50 -16.83 -0.79 -1.98
C SER A 50 -17.87 -0.67 -0.85
N GLY A 51 -19.02 -0.06 -1.13
CA GLY A 51 -20.04 0.26 -0.13
C GLY A 51 -19.74 1.50 0.73
N ASN A 52 -18.60 2.16 0.53
CA ASN A 52 -18.15 3.38 1.19
C ASN A 52 -17.63 4.40 0.16
N GLU A 53 -18.32 4.54 -0.97
CA GLU A 53 -17.88 5.32 -2.14
C GLU A 53 -17.68 6.81 -1.84
N ASN A 54 -18.40 7.35 -0.85
CA ASN A 54 -18.17 8.73 -0.38
C ASN A 54 -16.79 8.88 0.26
N MET A 55 -16.33 7.89 1.03
CA MET A 55 -15.00 7.90 1.62
C MET A 55 -13.92 7.82 0.53
N TYR A 56 -14.14 6.99 -0.49
CA TYR A 56 -13.29 6.94 -1.69
C TYR A 56 -13.19 8.32 -2.34
N ALA A 57 -14.33 8.94 -2.67
CA ALA A 57 -14.38 10.24 -3.35
C ALA A 57 -13.72 11.35 -2.52
N LYS A 58 -13.88 11.33 -1.19
CA LYS A 58 -13.22 12.29 -0.30
C LYS A 58 -11.72 12.10 -0.21
N PHE A 59 -11.25 10.86 -0.28
CA PHE A 59 -9.82 10.56 -0.31
C PHE A 59 -9.21 11.02 -1.64
N GLU A 60 -9.86 10.68 -2.75
CA GLU A 60 -9.46 11.11 -4.10
C GLU A 60 -9.39 12.64 -4.19
N GLU A 61 -10.46 13.35 -3.82
CA GLU A 61 -10.51 14.82 -3.80
C GLU A 61 -9.36 15.45 -3.02
N ARG A 62 -8.92 14.81 -1.93
CA ARG A 62 -7.85 15.34 -1.07
C ARG A 62 -6.46 15.09 -1.62
N TYR A 63 -6.22 13.95 -2.27
CA TYR A 63 -4.86 13.47 -2.56
C TYR A 63 -4.55 13.32 -4.05
N SER A 64 -5.53 13.44 -4.96
CA SER A 64 -5.30 13.32 -6.40
C SER A 64 -4.36 14.40 -6.94
N ASP A 65 -4.39 15.61 -6.37
CA ASP A 65 -3.54 16.72 -6.83
C ASP A 65 -2.34 16.99 -5.88
N ASP A 66 -2.20 16.20 -4.83
CA ASP A 66 -1.14 16.33 -3.83
C ASP A 66 0.12 15.58 -4.32
N ILE A 67 1.05 16.30 -4.96
CA ILE A 67 2.22 15.73 -5.66
C ILE A 67 3.05 14.80 -4.77
N ASP A 68 3.16 15.11 -3.48
CA ASP A 68 3.95 14.33 -2.53
C ASP A 68 3.32 12.95 -2.27
N PHE A 69 2.00 12.85 -2.37
CA PHE A 69 1.23 11.62 -2.11
C PHE A 69 0.79 10.89 -3.37
N ASN A 70 0.33 11.62 -4.40
CA ASN A 70 -0.18 11.03 -5.64
C ASN A 70 0.83 10.07 -6.26
N LYS A 71 2.13 10.37 -6.22
CA LYS A 71 3.18 9.50 -6.77
C LYS A 71 3.19 8.07 -6.21
N PHE A 72 2.56 7.87 -5.04
CA PHE A 72 2.43 6.57 -4.39
C PHE A 72 1.03 5.97 -4.50
N LEU A 73 0.07 6.64 -5.16
CA LEU A 73 -1.34 6.25 -5.17
C LEU A 73 -1.81 5.87 -6.57
N VAL A 74 -2.59 4.80 -6.64
CA VAL A 74 -3.36 4.45 -7.85
C VAL A 74 -4.82 4.32 -7.47
N PHE A 75 -5.64 5.17 -8.10
CA PHE A 75 -7.09 5.20 -7.94
C PHE A 75 -7.73 4.23 -8.94
N ASP A 76 -8.26 3.10 -8.44
CA ASP A 76 -9.07 2.17 -9.23
C ASP A 76 -10.55 2.57 -9.09
N ASP A 77 -10.97 3.50 -9.94
CA ASP A 77 -12.33 4.04 -9.93
C ASP A 77 -13.40 2.99 -10.23
N THR A 78 -13.03 1.90 -10.88
CA THR A 78 -13.97 0.84 -11.28
C THR A 78 -14.35 0.00 -10.07
N ASN A 79 -13.35 -0.42 -9.29
CA ASN A 79 -13.57 -1.28 -8.12
C ASN A 79 -13.63 -0.49 -6.80
N LYS A 80 -13.43 0.82 -6.84
CA LYS A 80 -13.32 1.68 -5.65
C LYS A 80 -12.23 1.21 -4.70
N VAL A 81 -11.09 0.83 -5.28
CA VAL A 81 -9.91 0.41 -4.54
C VAL A 81 -8.84 1.49 -4.71
N ILE A 82 -8.18 1.86 -3.62
CA ILE A 82 -6.98 2.68 -3.68
C ILE A 82 -5.79 1.77 -3.42
N TRP A 83 -4.85 1.75 -4.36
CA TRP A 83 -3.58 1.07 -4.20
C TRP A 83 -2.53 2.08 -3.73
N ILE A 84 -1.69 1.64 -2.80
CA ILE A 84 -0.59 2.42 -2.23
C ILE A 84 0.69 1.68 -2.55
N CYS A 85 1.57 2.29 -3.35
CA CYS A 85 2.91 1.79 -3.64
C CYS A 85 3.92 2.74 -2.99
N TRP A 86 4.59 2.31 -1.93
CA TRP A 86 5.61 3.13 -1.25
C TRP A 86 6.96 2.42 -1.31
N CYS A 87 7.95 3.14 -1.82
CA CYS A 87 9.38 2.86 -1.70
C CYS A 87 10.15 4.17 -1.48
N GLU A 88 11.32 4.10 -0.86
CA GLU A 88 12.26 5.24 -0.72
C GLU A 88 13.06 5.48 -2.00
N VAL A 89 13.16 4.46 -2.87
CA VAL A 89 13.76 4.61 -4.19
C VAL A 89 12.79 5.38 -5.07
N ASP A 90 13.20 6.52 -5.61
CA ASP A 90 12.47 7.17 -6.70
C ASP A 90 12.47 6.19 -7.88
N LEU A 91 11.30 5.62 -8.19
CA LEU A 91 11.09 4.78 -9.37
C LEU A 91 11.03 5.68 -10.61
N ILE A 92 12.18 6.28 -10.97
CA ILE A 92 12.38 7.12 -12.17
C ILE A 92 13.71 6.74 -12.84
#